data_AF-A0A180FTB4-F1
#
_entry.id   AF-A0A180FTB4-F1
#
_cell.length_a   1.000
_cell.length_b   1.000
_cell.length_c   1.000
_cell.angle_alpha   90.00
_cell.angle_beta   90.00
_cell.angle_gamma   90.00
#
_symmetry.space_group_name_H-M   'P 1'
#
loop_
_entity.id
_entity.type
_entity.pdbx_description
1 polymer ?
#
loop_
_entity_poly.entity_id
_entity_poly.type
_entity_poly.pdbx_seq_one_letter_code
_entity_poly.pdbx_strand_id
1 'polypeptide(L)'
;MKKISFTLMILSVIMTSLIACTGKTAPVAAEEEGCCGKSSGECCKNTAVYAKKYTNADFYTDGKFNEEVAKQAMKDMFAFYDVPFTPLMEKDMWVVDFGLGDFEHVGMGGIFWVNDAEHVYFAHAIYLLPDQMIPEHAHVKTAFPPKFESWMVTKGWAYNFSEIGDPTPDAPAIPKAHGDVKSKAFVVQHVGEVIHLKKAESFHFLMAGPEGAIVDEWASYHDGAGLRFTNPKAKL
;
A
#
# COMPACT_ATOMS: atom_id res chain seq x y z
N MET A 1 12.84 -45.84 34.83
CA MET A 1 12.94 -46.66 33.60
C MET A 1 11.58 -46.71 32.92
N LYS A 2 11.49 -46.20 31.69
CA LYS A 2 10.78 -46.85 30.57
C LYS A 2 11.04 -46.00 29.31
N LYS A 3 11.92 -46.52 28.45
CA LYS A 3 12.22 -46.02 27.11
C LYS A 3 11.05 -46.41 26.21
N ILE A 4 10.55 -45.48 25.39
CA ILE A 4 9.63 -45.81 24.30
C ILE A 4 10.47 -45.92 23.03
N SER A 5 10.43 -47.11 22.43
CA SER A 5 11.16 -47.54 21.25
C SER A 5 10.38 -47.14 20.00
N PHE A 6 11.03 -46.45 19.06
CA PHE A 6 10.51 -46.27 17.70
C PHE A 6 10.81 -47.54 16.89
N THR A 7 9.78 -48.26 16.48
CA THR A 7 9.90 -49.36 15.52
C THR A 7 9.51 -48.84 14.15
N LEU A 8 10.50 -48.80 13.26
CA LEU A 8 10.41 -48.50 11.84
C LEU A 8 9.63 -49.62 11.13
N MET A 9 8.60 -49.29 10.34
CA MET A 9 7.94 -50.24 9.45
C MET A 9 8.05 -49.71 8.02
N ILE A 10 8.96 -50.32 7.26
CA ILE A 10 9.14 -50.14 5.82
C ILE A 10 8.11 -51.02 5.13
N LEU A 11 7.28 -50.46 4.25
CA LEU A 11 6.48 -51.24 3.31
C LEU A 11 6.67 -50.71 1.89
N SER A 12 7.52 -51.42 1.16
CA SER A 12 7.68 -51.40 -0.29
C SER A 12 6.59 -52.24 -0.97
N VAL A 13 5.91 -51.74 -2.01
CA VAL A 13 5.38 -52.54 -3.15
C VAL A 13 5.08 -51.58 -4.31
N ILE A 14 5.95 -51.56 -5.34
CA ILE A 14 5.81 -52.11 -6.71
C ILE A 14 5.05 -51.22 -7.71
N MET A 15 5.81 -50.90 -8.75
CA MET A 15 5.56 -50.18 -9.98
C MET A 15 4.78 -51.06 -10.97
N THR A 16 3.78 -50.50 -11.67
CA THR A 16 3.35 -51.02 -12.98
C THR A 16 3.06 -49.86 -13.92
N SER A 17 3.91 -49.75 -14.93
CA SER A 17 3.81 -48.94 -16.13
C SER A 17 2.72 -49.41 -17.08
N LEU A 18 2.00 -48.51 -17.75
CA LEU A 18 1.47 -48.75 -19.10
C LEU A 18 1.53 -47.50 -20.00
N ILE A 19 2.41 -47.62 -20.99
CA ILE A 19 2.25 -47.38 -22.43
C ILE A 19 1.94 -45.95 -22.92
N ALA A 20 2.96 -45.42 -23.60
CA ALA A 20 2.93 -44.27 -24.49
C ALA A 20 2.21 -44.59 -25.81
N CYS A 21 1.37 -43.67 -26.28
CA CYS A 21 1.01 -43.54 -27.68
C CYS A 21 1.66 -42.27 -28.25
N THR A 22 2.57 -42.48 -29.19
CA THR A 22 3.22 -41.46 -30.02
C THR A 22 2.22 -40.76 -30.94
N GLY A 23 2.20 -39.42 -30.91
CA GLY A 23 1.59 -38.57 -31.92
C GLY A 23 2.42 -37.30 -32.08
N LYS A 24 2.94 -37.08 -33.29
CA LYS A 24 3.77 -35.93 -33.70
C LYS A 24 3.05 -34.60 -33.46
N THR A 25 3.75 -33.60 -32.91
CA THR A 25 3.40 -32.19 -33.04
C THR A 25 4.60 -31.39 -33.54
N ALA A 26 4.42 -30.81 -34.74
CA ALA A 26 5.23 -29.70 -35.26
C ALA A 26 4.76 -28.39 -34.58
N PRO A 27 5.52 -27.28 -34.66
CA PRO A 27 5.33 -26.12 -33.79
C PRO A 27 4.13 -25.29 -34.27
N VAL A 28 3.22 -24.95 -33.37
CA VAL A 28 2.21 -23.91 -33.60
C VAL A 28 2.67 -22.69 -32.83
N ALA A 29 2.80 -21.58 -33.55
CA ALA A 29 3.10 -20.26 -33.03
C ALA A 29 2.09 -19.90 -31.93
N ALA A 30 2.59 -19.32 -30.84
CA ALA A 30 1.75 -18.65 -29.86
C ALA A 30 1.20 -17.37 -30.49
N GLU A 31 0.01 -17.45 -31.06
CA GLU A 31 -0.84 -16.28 -31.25
C GLU A 31 -1.54 -15.99 -29.91
N GLU A 32 -1.51 -14.72 -29.51
CA GLU A 32 -2.29 -14.19 -28.40
C GLU A 32 -3.78 -14.44 -28.65
N GLU A 33 -4.35 -15.45 -27.99
CA GLU A 33 -5.81 -15.55 -27.91
C GLU A 33 -6.31 -14.53 -26.88
N GLY A 34 -6.50 -13.32 -27.38
CA GLY A 34 -7.34 -12.30 -26.78
C GLY A 34 -8.74 -12.87 -26.53
N CYS A 35 -9.19 -12.75 -25.29
CA CYS A 35 -10.49 -13.16 -24.82
C CYS A 35 -11.59 -12.26 -25.44
N CYS A 36 -11.98 -12.48 -26.70
CA CYS A 36 -13.12 -11.82 -27.35
C CYS A 36 -13.65 -12.67 -28.53
N GLY A 37 -14.33 -13.76 -28.19
CA GLY A 37 -15.22 -14.46 -29.12
C GLY A 37 -16.47 -13.61 -29.40
N LYS A 38 -16.90 -13.62 -30.66
CA LYS A 38 -18.02 -12.85 -31.24
C LYS A 38 -19.29 -12.88 -30.36
N SER A 39 -19.95 -11.71 -30.31
CA SER A 39 -21.29 -11.40 -29.77
C SER A 39 -21.48 -11.32 -28.24
N SER A 40 -21.06 -10.21 -27.66
CA SER A 40 -21.86 -9.45 -26.66
C SER A 40 -21.23 -8.08 -26.47
N GLY A 41 -22.02 -7.01 -26.62
CA GLY A 41 -21.58 -5.62 -26.38
C GLY A 41 -21.36 -5.30 -24.90
N GLU A 42 -20.96 -6.28 -24.10
CA GLU A 42 -20.96 -6.24 -22.63
C GLU A 42 -19.64 -6.74 -22.01
N CYS A 43 -18.59 -6.92 -22.82
CA CYS A 43 -17.30 -7.45 -22.35
C CYS A 43 -16.22 -6.40 -22.05
N CYS A 44 -16.48 -5.12 -22.37
CA CYS A 44 -15.62 -4.01 -21.97
C CYS A 44 -16.42 -3.06 -21.08
N LYS A 45 -16.71 -3.50 -19.85
CA LYS A 45 -17.03 -2.52 -18.81
C LYS A 45 -15.75 -1.71 -18.62
N ASN A 46 -15.75 -0.52 -19.18
CA ASN A 46 -14.78 0.51 -18.86
C ASN A 46 -14.99 0.80 -17.37
N THR A 47 -14.22 0.12 -16.51
CA THR A 47 -14.25 0.40 -15.07
C THR A 47 -13.74 1.83 -14.96
N ALA A 48 -14.65 2.76 -14.66
CA ALA A 48 -14.25 4.14 -14.42
C ALA A 48 -13.14 4.12 -13.36
N VAL A 49 -12.10 4.92 -13.57
CA VAL A 49 -11.03 5.16 -12.60
C VAL A 49 -11.28 6.50 -11.94
N TYR A 50 -10.94 6.63 -10.65
CA TYR A 50 -11.06 7.93 -9.99
C TYR A 50 -10.07 8.88 -10.64
N ALA A 51 -10.54 10.07 -11.04
CA ALA A 51 -9.69 11.06 -11.67
C ALA A 51 -9.34 12.16 -10.68
N LYS A 52 -8.11 12.66 -10.77
CA LYS A 52 -7.64 13.84 -10.05
C LYS A 52 -8.54 15.05 -10.34
N LYS A 53 -8.97 15.74 -9.28
CA LYS A 53 -9.87 16.91 -9.36
C LYS A 53 -9.28 18.21 -8.79
N TYR A 54 -8.19 18.11 -8.05
CA TYR A 54 -7.60 19.20 -7.27
C TYR A 54 -6.15 19.41 -7.67
N THR A 55 -5.69 20.64 -7.53
CA THR A 55 -4.30 21.07 -7.66
C THR A 55 -3.77 21.54 -6.32
N ASN A 56 -2.45 21.72 -6.19
CA ASN A 56 -1.86 22.16 -4.94
C ASN A 56 -2.42 23.52 -4.51
N ALA A 57 -2.69 24.43 -5.45
CA ALA A 57 -3.24 25.75 -5.14
C ALA A 57 -4.59 25.68 -4.40
N ASP A 58 -5.41 24.66 -4.68
CA ASP A 58 -6.73 24.51 -4.05
C ASP A 58 -6.63 24.19 -2.55
N PHE A 59 -5.55 23.52 -2.14
CA PHE A 59 -5.32 23.11 -0.75
C PHE A 59 -4.74 24.20 0.14
N TYR A 60 -4.51 25.41 -0.37
CA TYR A 60 -3.95 26.50 0.41
C TYR A 60 -4.77 27.78 0.28
N THR A 61 -5.04 28.42 1.41
CA THR A 61 -5.69 29.73 1.48
C THR A 61 -4.76 30.70 2.18
N ASP A 62 -4.37 31.79 1.52
CA ASP A 62 -3.36 32.74 1.99
C ASP A 62 -2.04 32.07 2.41
N GLY A 63 -1.64 31.03 1.66
CA GLY A 63 -0.42 30.25 1.91
C GLY A 63 -0.49 29.29 3.11
N LYS A 64 -1.66 29.11 3.72
CA LYS A 64 -1.90 28.16 4.82
C LYS A 64 -2.67 26.95 4.32
N PHE A 65 -2.27 25.76 4.79
CA PHE A 65 -2.95 24.51 4.47
C PHE A 65 -4.42 24.58 4.90
N ASN A 66 -5.31 24.25 3.97
CA ASN A 66 -6.76 24.28 4.14
C ASN A 66 -7.27 22.84 4.31
N GLU A 67 -7.38 22.42 5.58
CA GLU A 67 -7.84 21.07 5.93
C GLU A 67 -9.26 20.78 5.43
N GLU A 68 -10.14 21.76 5.33
CA GLU A 68 -11.52 21.56 4.87
C GLU A 68 -11.56 21.16 3.39
N VAL A 69 -10.75 21.82 2.54
CA VAL A 69 -10.63 21.45 1.13
C VAL A 69 -9.96 20.08 0.98
N ALA A 70 -8.92 19.81 1.76
CA ALA A 70 -8.25 18.50 1.77
C ALA A 70 -9.20 17.37 2.21
N LYS A 71 -9.99 17.56 3.27
CA LYS A 71 -11.03 16.61 3.69
C LYS A 71 -12.12 16.47 2.64
N GLN A 72 -12.49 17.53 1.93
CA GLN A 72 -13.45 17.45 0.84
C GLN A 72 -12.90 16.61 -0.32
N ALA A 73 -11.62 16.75 -0.68
CA ALA A 73 -10.99 15.90 -1.69
C ALA A 73 -11.01 14.42 -1.30
N MET A 74 -10.78 14.10 -0.03
CA MET A 74 -10.91 12.73 0.48
C MET A 74 -12.35 12.22 0.37
N LYS A 75 -13.35 13.02 0.76
CA LYS A 75 -14.78 12.67 0.64
C LYS A 75 -15.19 12.41 -0.81
N ASP A 76 -14.65 13.19 -1.76
CA ASP A 76 -14.88 12.99 -3.18
C ASP A 76 -14.34 11.64 -3.69
N MET A 77 -13.17 11.22 -3.21
CA MET A 77 -12.59 9.91 -3.51
C MET A 77 -13.39 8.79 -2.82
N PHE A 78 -13.81 8.98 -1.57
CA PHE A 78 -14.63 8.02 -0.84
C PHE A 78 -15.97 7.77 -1.53
N ALA A 79 -16.64 8.84 -1.97
CA ALA A 79 -17.89 8.75 -2.71
C ALA A 79 -17.74 7.95 -4.02
N PHE A 80 -16.60 8.08 -4.70
CA PHE A 80 -16.32 7.30 -5.90
C PHE A 80 -16.12 5.80 -5.60
N TYR A 81 -15.45 5.47 -4.50
CA TYR A 81 -15.14 4.09 -4.10
C TYR A 81 -16.22 3.41 -3.25
N ASP A 82 -17.38 4.05 -3.10
CA ASP A 82 -18.48 3.63 -2.22
C ASP A 82 -18.03 3.43 -0.76
N VAL A 83 -17.14 4.30 -0.28
CA VAL A 83 -16.70 4.34 1.11
C VAL A 83 -17.54 5.37 1.88
N PRO A 84 -18.30 4.97 2.91
CA PRO A 84 -19.14 5.90 3.64
C PRO A 84 -18.28 6.83 4.52
N PHE A 85 -18.55 8.14 4.45
CA PHE A 85 -17.99 9.08 5.43
C PHE A 85 -18.83 9.02 6.72
N THR A 86 -18.34 8.28 7.70
CA THR A 86 -19.09 7.98 8.94
C THR A 86 -18.96 9.09 9.99
N PRO A 87 -19.83 9.14 11.02
CA PRO A 87 -19.65 10.03 12.17
C PRO A 87 -18.32 9.83 12.91
N LEU A 88 -17.76 8.61 12.87
CA LEU A 88 -16.43 8.34 13.42
C LEU A 88 -15.35 9.06 12.62
N MET A 89 -15.42 9.00 11.29
CA MET A 89 -14.49 9.72 10.42
C MET A 89 -14.64 11.23 10.53
N GLU A 90 -15.87 11.73 10.68
CA GLU A 90 -16.11 13.16 10.93
C GLU A 90 -15.40 13.64 12.20
N LYS A 91 -15.37 12.81 13.25
CA LYS A 91 -14.75 13.11 14.53
C LYS A 91 -13.22 12.96 14.51
N ASP A 92 -12.72 11.86 13.94
CA ASP A 92 -11.34 11.38 14.17
C ASP A 92 -10.46 11.34 12.91
N MET A 93 -11.03 11.51 11.70
CA MET A 93 -10.22 11.59 10.48
C MET A 93 -9.48 12.92 10.40
N TRP A 94 -8.19 12.86 10.05
CA TRP A 94 -7.31 14.00 9.85
C TRP A 94 -6.74 14.02 8.43
N VAL A 95 -6.20 15.17 8.05
CA VAL A 95 -5.44 15.39 6.82
C VAL A 95 -4.21 16.19 7.17
N VAL A 96 -3.06 15.90 6.55
CA VAL A 96 -1.79 16.52 6.89
C VAL A 96 -0.92 16.69 5.64
N ASP A 97 -0.30 17.86 5.50
CA ASP A 97 0.69 18.18 4.46
C ASP A 97 2.14 18.05 4.95
N PHE A 98 2.30 17.55 6.18
CA PHE A 98 3.55 17.43 6.92
C PHE A 98 4.36 18.72 7.06
N GLY A 99 3.72 19.89 6.86
CA GLY A 99 4.39 21.19 6.81
C GLY A 99 5.26 21.40 5.56
N LEU A 100 5.02 20.65 4.49
CA LEU A 100 5.83 20.68 3.27
C LEU A 100 5.29 21.61 2.18
N GLY A 101 4.05 22.08 2.31
CA GLY A 101 3.47 23.07 1.37
C GLY A 101 3.10 22.50 0.00
N ASP A 102 3.01 21.18 -0.13
CA ASP A 102 2.72 20.47 -1.38
C ASP A 102 1.76 19.29 -1.15
N PHE A 103 0.60 19.54 -0.53
CA PHE A 103 -0.38 18.49 -0.21
C PHE A 103 -0.83 17.69 -1.44
N GLU A 104 -0.89 18.30 -2.63
CA GLU A 104 -1.25 17.59 -3.87
C GLU A 104 -0.38 16.37 -4.12
N HIS A 105 0.92 16.48 -3.84
CA HIS A 105 1.88 15.41 -4.13
C HIS A 105 2.42 14.74 -2.87
N VAL A 106 2.55 15.47 -1.75
CA VAL A 106 3.16 14.99 -0.50
C VAL A 106 2.26 15.32 0.68
N GLY A 107 1.53 14.32 1.16
CA GLY A 107 0.52 14.47 2.19
C GLY A 107 -0.27 13.19 2.36
N MET A 108 -1.21 13.19 3.30
CA MET A 108 -2.17 12.10 3.42
C MET A 108 -3.41 12.54 4.18
N GLY A 109 -4.50 11.80 3.97
CA GLY A 109 -5.58 11.68 4.94
C GLY A 109 -5.38 10.43 5.78
N GLY A 110 -5.95 10.40 6.97
CA GLY A 110 -5.88 9.21 7.79
C GLY A 110 -6.81 9.20 8.98
N ILE A 111 -7.02 8.01 9.54
CA ILE A 111 -7.70 7.81 10.82
C ILE A 111 -7.01 6.71 11.59
N PHE A 112 -6.68 6.94 12.86
CA PHE A 112 -6.26 5.88 13.76
C PHE A 112 -7.50 5.27 14.39
N TRP A 113 -7.86 4.05 14.01
CA TRP A 113 -8.96 3.33 14.65
C TRP A 113 -8.56 2.86 16.04
N VAL A 114 -7.30 2.44 16.19
CA VAL A 114 -6.71 2.04 17.47
C VAL A 114 -5.25 2.45 17.51
N ASN A 115 -4.81 2.97 18.65
CA ASN A 115 -3.39 3.12 18.97
C ASN A 115 -3.18 2.80 20.46
N ASP A 116 -3.15 1.51 20.80
CA ASP A 116 -3.14 1.01 22.17
C ASP A 116 -1.69 0.74 22.63
N ALA A 117 -1.22 1.55 23.59
CA ALA A 117 0.12 1.42 24.16
C ALA A 117 0.24 0.30 25.21
N GLU A 118 -0.86 -0.06 25.87
CA GLU A 118 -0.89 -1.07 26.93
C GLU A 118 -0.81 -2.48 26.32
N HIS A 119 -1.58 -2.71 25.26
CA HIS A 119 -1.66 -3.98 24.53
C HIS A 119 -0.79 -4.02 23.27
N VAL A 120 -0.12 -2.92 22.94
CA VAL A 120 0.91 -2.79 21.90
C VAL A 120 0.42 -3.10 20.49
N TYR A 121 -0.76 -2.60 20.11
CA TYR A 121 -1.30 -2.80 18.76
C TYR A 121 -1.93 -1.53 18.19
N PHE A 122 -1.96 -1.48 16.86
CA PHE A 122 -2.34 -0.31 16.08
C PHE A 122 -3.14 -0.71 14.86
N ALA A 123 -4.14 0.10 14.52
CA ALA A 123 -4.95 -0.05 13.33
C ALA A 123 -5.26 1.34 12.74
N HIS A 124 -5.00 1.52 11.46
CA HIS A 124 -5.06 2.79 10.76
C HIS A 124 -5.56 2.63 9.33
N ALA A 125 -6.34 3.59 8.83
CA ALA A 125 -6.51 3.76 7.40
C ALA A 125 -5.73 4.98 6.92
N ILE A 126 -4.99 4.76 5.84
CA ILE A 126 -4.27 5.74 5.05
C ILE A 126 -5.11 6.05 3.81
N TYR A 127 -5.28 7.34 3.52
CA TYR A 127 -5.98 7.83 2.34
C TYR A 127 -5.01 8.67 1.51
N LEU A 128 -4.78 8.25 0.27
CA LEU A 128 -3.90 8.94 -0.68
C LEU A 128 -4.71 9.32 -1.92
N LEU A 129 -4.70 10.61 -2.24
CA LEU A 129 -5.24 11.13 -3.49
C LEU A 129 -4.41 10.64 -4.69
N PRO A 130 -4.92 10.77 -5.93
CA PRO A 130 -4.17 10.46 -7.15
C PRO A 130 -2.73 10.99 -7.14
N ASP A 131 -1.77 10.08 -7.33
CA ASP A 131 -0.33 10.33 -7.36
C ASP A 131 0.27 10.92 -6.06
N GLN A 132 -0.50 11.00 -4.98
CA GLN A 132 -0.05 11.50 -3.69
C GLN A 132 0.81 10.45 -2.98
N MET A 133 1.83 10.91 -2.25
CA MET A 133 2.70 10.05 -1.44
C MET A 133 2.86 10.56 -0.01
N ILE A 134 3.02 9.63 0.91
CA ILE A 134 3.43 9.93 2.29
C ILE A 134 4.94 10.21 2.26
N PRO A 135 5.46 11.20 2.99
CA PRO A 135 6.91 11.39 3.11
C PRO A 135 7.61 10.11 3.57
N GLU A 136 8.78 9.81 2.99
CA GLU A 136 9.61 8.70 3.45
C GLU A 136 9.96 8.81 4.93
N HIS A 137 9.68 7.72 5.65
CA HIS A 137 9.88 7.65 7.08
C HIS A 137 10.32 6.26 7.54
N ALA A 138 10.76 6.22 8.78
CA ALA A 138 11.06 5.01 9.53
C ALA A 138 10.54 5.15 10.96
N HIS A 139 10.32 4.01 11.61
CA HIS A 139 9.97 3.93 13.02
C HIS A 139 11.12 3.31 13.79
N VAL A 140 11.75 4.10 14.66
CA VAL A 140 12.89 3.66 15.47
C VAL A 140 12.45 3.33 16.90
N LYS A 141 13.25 2.51 17.57
CA LYS A 141 13.02 2.16 18.98
C LYS A 141 12.98 3.40 19.89
N THR A 142 12.07 3.37 20.86
CA THR A 142 11.96 4.35 21.95
C THR A 142 11.92 3.61 23.30
N ALA A 143 11.04 4.02 24.22
CA ALA A 143 10.58 3.16 25.32
C ALA A 143 9.80 1.94 24.80
N PHE A 144 9.23 2.04 23.60
CA PHE A 144 8.53 0.95 22.90
C PHE A 144 9.43 0.34 21.80
N PRO A 145 9.19 -0.92 21.39
CA PRO A 145 9.79 -1.47 20.19
C PRO A 145 9.50 -0.60 18.96
N PRO A 146 10.37 -0.60 17.92
CA PRO A 146 10.06 0.10 16.67
C PRO A 146 8.76 -0.43 16.08
N LYS A 147 7.92 0.46 15.56
CA LYS A 147 6.68 0.10 14.89
C LYS A 147 7.00 -0.89 13.77
N PHE A 148 6.33 -2.04 13.75
CA PHE A 148 6.39 -2.99 12.65
C PHE A 148 4.99 -3.17 12.09
N GLU A 149 4.88 -3.06 10.77
CA GLU A 149 3.62 -2.72 10.12
C GLU A 149 3.40 -3.52 8.84
N SER A 150 2.12 -3.62 8.49
CA SER A 150 1.61 -4.34 7.33
C SER A 150 0.53 -3.50 6.70
N TRP A 151 0.54 -3.42 5.38
CA TRP A 151 -0.38 -2.60 4.60
C TRP A 151 -1.20 -3.48 3.66
N MET A 152 -2.51 -3.24 3.59
CA MET A 152 -3.41 -3.83 2.59
C MET A 152 -4.11 -2.74 1.82
N VAL A 153 -3.94 -2.74 0.50
CA VAL A 153 -4.72 -1.86 -0.36
C VAL A 153 -6.16 -2.36 -0.41
N THR A 154 -7.13 -1.49 -0.17
CA THR A 154 -8.56 -1.81 -0.21
C THR A 154 -9.28 -1.17 -1.39
N LYS A 155 -8.74 -0.07 -1.93
CA LYS A 155 -9.21 0.64 -3.13
C LYS A 155 -8.01 1.21 -3.90
N GLY A 156 -8.11 1.25 -5.23
CA GLY A 156 -7.05 1.72 -6.10
C GLY A 156 -5.82 0.80 -6.08
N TRP A 157 -4.63 1.38 -6.14
CA TRP A 157 -3.35 0.68 -5.98
C TRP A 157 -2.24 1.65 -5.53
N ALA A 158 -1.16 1.12 -4.96
CA ALA A 158 -0.05 1.92 -4.47
C ALA A 158 1.31 1.33 -4.87
N TYR A 159 2.29 2.19 -5.13
CA TYR A 159 3.69 1.82 -5.06
C TYR A 159 4.10 1.70 -3.59
N ASN A 160 4.59 0.53 -3.19
CA ASN A 160 5.13 0.27 -1.87
C ASN A 160 6.66 0.28 -1.94
N PHE A 161 7.27 1.40 -1.50
CA PHE A 161 8.70 1.63 -1.56
C PHE A 161 9.39 1.13 -0.29
N SER A 162 10.56 0.52 -0.45
CA SER A 162 11.40 0.03 0.63
C SER A 162 12.88 0.36 0.41
N GLU A 163 13.56 0.73 1.50
CA GLU A 163 15.02 0.82 1.58
C GLU A 163 15.69 -0.56 1.35
N ILE A 164 14.96 -1.65 1.61
CA ILE A 164 15.49 -3.01 1.52
C ILE A 164 15.18 -3.62 0.15
N GLY A 165 16.25 -3.95 -0.58
CA GLY A 165 16.19 -4.62 -1.88
C GLY A 165 16.94 -3.84 -2.96
N ASP A 166 17.04 -4.44 -4.14
CA ASP A 166 17.65 -3.78 -5.29
C ASP A 166 16.73 -2.68 -5.85
N PRO A 167 17.30 -1.56 -6.34
CA PRO A 167 16.53 -0.52 -7.00
C PRO A 167 15.65 -1.09 -8.13
N THR A 168 14.36 -0.78 -8.09
CA THR A 168 13.43 -1.12 -9.16
C THR A 168 13.55 -0.05 -10.25
N PRO A 169 13.71 -0.42 -11.54
CA PRO A 169 13.81 0.56 -12.62
C PRO A 169 12.51 1.35 -12.79
N ASP A 170 12.59 2.46 -13.51
CA ASP A 170 11.43 3.27 -13.94
C ASP A 170 10.54 3.74 -12.78
N ALA A 171 11.16 4.12 -11.67
CA ALA A 171 10.46 4.69 -10.52
C ALA A 171 9.68 5.96 -10.92
N PRO A 172 8.46 6.16 -10.38
CA PRO A 172 7.71 7.40 -10.57
C PRO A 172 8.49 8.61 -10.07
N ALA A 173 8.16 9.78 -10.63
CA ALA A 173 8.81 11.03 -10.27
C ALA A 173 8.55 11.37 -8.79
N ILE A 174 9.62 11.63 -8.04
CA ILE A 174 9.53 12.11 -6.66
C ILE A 174 9.51 13.64 -6.65
N PRO A 175 8.46 14.29 -6.11
CA PRO A 175 8.37 15.75 -6.07
C PRO A 175 9.44 16.31 -5.14
N LYS A 176 9.92 17.52 -5.44
CA LYS A 176 10.96 18.18 -4.65
C LYS A 176 10.58 18.34 -3.17
N ALA A 177 9.29 18.53 -2.88
CA ALA A 177 8.79 18.65 -1.52
C ALA A 177 9.00 17.37 -0.69
N HIS A 178 9.04 16.19 -1.33
CA HIS A 178 9.27 14.92 -0.64
C HIS A 178 10.70 14.82 -0.09
N GLY A 179 11.68 15.39 -0.79
CA GLY A 179 13.09 15.38 -0.40
C GLY A 179 13.85 14.13 -0.86
N ASP A 180 15.02 13.90 -0.26
CA ASP A 180 15.87 12.76 -0.59
C ASP A 180 15.23 11.44 -0.20
N VAL A 181 15.42 10.41 -1.03
CA VAL A 181 14.80 9.09 -0.88
C VAL A 181 15.85 8.00 -0.79
N LYS A 182 15.79 7.19 0.27
CA LYS A 182 16.57 5.97 0.48
C LYS A 182 15.92 4.75 -0.17
N SER A 183 14.59 4.69 -0.18
CA SER A 183 13.79 3.57 -0.64
C SER A 183 13.71 3.54 -2.16
N LYS A 184 14.58 2.73 -2.78
CA LYS A 184 14.68 2.59 -4.23
C LYS A 184 14.07 1.31 -4.78
N ALA A 185 13.82 0.31 -3.93
CA ALA A 185 13.06 -0.86 -4.31
C ALA A 185 11.57 -0.55 -4.15
N PHE A 186 10.72 -0.93 -5.10
CA PHE A 186 9.28 -0.85 -4.92
C PHE A 186 8.55 -2.00 -5.57
N VAL A 187 7.33 -2.23 -5.12
CA VAL A 187 6.36 -3.10 -5.79
C VAL A 187 5.07 -2.34 -6.01
N VAL A 188 4.37 -2.65 -7.11
CA VAL A 188 3.01 -2.18 -7.32
C VAL A 188 2.08 -3.11 -6.53
N GLN A 189 1.46 -2.57 -5.49
CA GLN A 189 0.57 -3.28 -4.59
C GLN A 189 -0.89 -3.03 -5.01
N HIS A 190 -1.61 -4.10 -5.31
CA HIS A 190 -3.00 -4.09 -5.73
C HIS A 190 -3.97 -4.45 -4.59
N VAL A 191 -5.26 -4.22 -4.82
CA VAL A 191 -6.33 -4.49 -3.85
C VAL A 191 -6.25 -5.92 -3.31
N GLY A 192 -6.29 -6.04 -1.98
CA GLY A 192 -6.30 -7.32 -1.26
C GLY A 192 -4.91 -7.92 -1.00
N GLU A 193 -3.85 -7.38 -1.62
CA GLU A 193 -2.49 -7.77 -1.31
C GLU A 193 -2.03 -7.18 0.02
N VAL A 194 -1.43 -8.01 0.86
CA VAL A 194 -0.84 -7.59 2.14
C VAL A 194 0.68 -7.61 2.01
N ILE A 195 1.31 -6.47 2.26
CA ILE A 195 2.76 -6.33 2.26
C ILE A 195 3.22 -5.87 3.64
N HIS A 196 4.29 -6.50 4.13
CA HIS A 196 4.89 -6.19 5.42
C HIS A 196 6.14 -5.34 5.24
N LEU A 197 6.44 -4.52 6.24
CA LEU A 197 7.73 -3.86 6.36
C LEU A 197 8.85 -4.91 6.30
N LYS A 198 9.83 -4.74 5.41
CA LYS A 198 10.87 -5.76 5.18
C LYS A 198 11.83 -5.93 6.36
N LYS A 199 12.08 -4.86 7.11
CA LYS A 199 12.98 -4.85 8.27
C LYS A 199 12.57 -3.75 9.25
N ALA A 200 12.60 -4.04 10.55
CA ALA A 200 12.38 -3.00 11.56
C ALA A 200 13.35 -1.82 11.35
N GLU A 201 12.86 -0.61 11.58
CA GLU A 201 13.59 0.65 11.42
C GLU A 201 14.05 0.99 9.99
N SER A 202 13.68 0.21 8.96
CA SER A 202 13.99 0.56 7.57
C SER A 202 13.08 1.65 7.06
N PHE A 203 13.64 2.55 6.25
CA PHE A 203 12.86 3.58 5.58
C PHE A 203 11.92 2.98 4.52
N HIS A 204 10.75 3.59 4.38
CA HIS A 204 9.70 3.20 3.46
C HIS A 204 8.74 4.36 3.22
N PHE A 205 7.93 4.24 2.17
CA PHE A 205 6.76 5.09 1.93
C PHE A 205 5.79 4.43 0.96
N LEU A 206 4.57 4.97 0.92
CA LEU A 206 3.54 4.63 -0.05
C LEU A 206 3.30 5.82 -0.98
N MET A 207 3.13 5.53 -2.27
CA MET A 207 2.65 6.47 -3.27
C MET A 207 1.44 5.86 -3.96
N ALA A 208 0.32 6.56 -4.02
CA ALA A 208 -0.85 6.08 -4.76
C ALA A 208 -0.60 6.09 -6.27
N GLY A 209 -1.31 5.22 -6.97
CA GLY A 209 -1.48 5.32 -8.41
C GLY A 209 -2.33 6.54 -8.83
N PRO A 210 -2.58 6.70 -10.14
CA PRO A 210 -3.32 7.84 -10.70
C PRO A 210 -4.81 7.82 -10.35
N GLU A 211 -5.30 6.75 -9.72
CA GLU A 211 -6.66 6.64 -9.20
C GLU A 211 -6.77 6.85 -7.68
N GLY A 212 -5.67 7.19 -7.01
CA GLY A 212 -5.62 7.24 -5.56
C GLY A 212 -5.54 5.85 -4.93
N ALA A 213 -5.48 5.80 -3.61
CA ALA A 213 -5.44 4.56 -2.86
C ALA A 213 -6.07 4.72 -1.47
N ILE A 214 -6.73 3.66 -1.02
CA ILE A 214 -7.09 3.48 0.39
C ILE A 214 -6.34 2.26 0.89
N VAL A 215 -5.61 2.42 1.98
CA VAL A 215 -4.73 1.40 2.53
C VAL A 215 -5.02 1.23 4.01
N ASP A 216 -5.32 0.00 4.41
CA ASP A 216 -5.44 -0.37 5.81
C ASP A 216 -4.05 -0.78 6.32
N GLU A 217 -3.62 -0.19 7.42
CA GLU A 217 -2.38 -0.50 8.11
C GLU A 217 -2.68 -1.16 9.45
N TRP A 218 -2.02 -2.29 9.70
CA TRP A 218 -1.96 -2.93 11.02
C TRP A 218 -0.52 -3.01 11.47
N ALA A 219 -0.30 -2.60 12.72
CA ALA A 219 1.04 -2.53 13.25
C ALA A 219 1.07 -2.80 14.76
N SER A 220 2.26 -2.88 15.31
CA SER A 220 2.47 -2.61 16.74
C SER A 220 2.18 -1.14 17.07
N TYR A 221 2.08 -0.80 18.35
CA TYR A 221 1.83 0.57 18.82
C TYR A 221 2.63 1.66 18.07
N HIS A 222 1.94 2.74 17.67
CA HIS A 222 2.56 3.88 17.03
C HIS A 222 2.98 4.92 18.08
N ASP A 223 4.28 4.96 18.38
CA ASP A 223 4.91 6.02 19.16
C ASP A 223 5.45 7.12 18.25
N GLY A 224 4.87 8.34 18.36
CA GLY A 224 5.31 9.51 17.61
C GLY A 224 6.77 9.91 17.90
N ALA A 225 7.29 9.62 19.10
CA ALA A 225 8.69 9.89 19.42
C ALA A 225 9.68 9.02 18.62
N GLY A 226 9.20 7.90 18.07
CA GLY A 226 9.97 7.00 17.22
C GLY A 226 9.93 7.34 15.72
N LEU A 227 9.12 8.30 15.29
CA LEU A 227 8.96 8.64 13.88
C LEU A 227 10.16 9.45 13.36
N ARG A 228 10.75 9.02 12.24
CA ARG A 228 11.88 9.70 11.59
C ARG A 228 11.60 9.86 10.11
N PHE A 229 11.55 11.10 9.64
CA PHE A 229 11.47 11.41 8.22
C PHE A 229 12.86 11.58 7.62
N THR A 230 13.04 11.23 6.34
CA THR A 230 14.26 11.60 5.62
C THR A 230 14.31 13.09 5.28
N ASN A 231 13.15 13.70 5.00
CA ASN A 231 13.05 15.14 4.89
C ASN A 231 12.96 15.78 6.29
N PRO A 232 13.96 16.56 6.74
CA PRO A 232 13.99 17.11 8.09
C PRO A 232 12.96 18.23 8.33
N LYS A 233 12.26 18.69 7.29
CA LYS A 233 11.16 19.65 7.42
C LYS A 233 9.81 18.97 7.66
N ALA A 234 9.68 17.71 7.30
CA ALA A 234 8.46 16.94 7.47
C ALA A 234 8.21 16.68 8.97
N LYS A 235 6.94 16.80 9.37
CA LYS A 235 6.49 16.57 10.74
C LYS A 235 5.03 16.13 10.75
N LEU A 236 4.69 15.22 11.65
CA LEU A 236 3.31 14.83 11.96
C LEU A 236 2.83 15.61 13.19
#